data_AF-A0AB74JNF6-F1
#
_entry.id   AF-A0AB74JNF6-F1
#
_cell.length_a   1.000
_cell.length_b   1.000
_cell.length_c   1.000
_cell.angle_alpha   90.00
_cell.angle_beta   90.00
_cell.angle_gamma   90.00
#
_symmetry.space_group_name_H-M   'P 1'
#
loop_
_entity.id
_entity.type
_entity.pdbx_description
1 polymer ?
#
loop_
_entity_poly.entity_id
_entity_poly.type
_entity_poly.pdbx_seq_one_letter_code
_entity_poly.pdbx_strand_id
1 'polypeptide(L)'
;LVESDRQLAEELFANNKIQVLVATSTLAWGVNLPAHLVVVKGTQFFDAKTEAYKDMDLTDVLQMLGRAGRPQFDTSGIARIFTQDAKKAFYKHFLHTGFPVESSLHNVLDNHLGAEVSAETIATKQDALDYLTWTFFFRRLHKNPSYYGLEISAEEHNTMAAQELANEYMVEMVDKSLSELADSGCVTMHSNGDVDPTPLGKIMSYYYLAHKTIRHLIKHAKPNATFAEALAWMCSATEYDELPVRHNEDLINAELSAALPLKAEDAMLGLPMWDPHVKAFLLLQAHFSRIDLPISDYVGDQTSVLDQAIRILQASIDVLTELGFNSSCGMMITLLQCVKSARWPEDGPLAMLPGVEPPRERQRLSNSKNPKPKNLVEATTTPRKEMEIILHKQLSLAPTQQPRAFKALSALPQLRVNINDVTALGLNVSVARLNPALNREFHMYAPRFPKPQSEGFFLVVADTKTDEVLALKRISWHVPSQGKQASQANPKPIARSKIRLPPANGERMVSVKIVSDGYIGMEWHIEDVEIPAPPMVIDDGLKKKQG
;
A
#
# COMPACT_ATOMS: atom_id res chain seq x y z
N LEU A 1 12.91 6.69 -19.95
CA LEU A 1 13.25 5.63 -20.92
C LEU A 1 12.35 4.43 -20.66
N VAL A 2 11.67 3.92 -21.69
CA VAL A 2 10.96 2.64 -21.59
C VAL A 2 11.98 1.50 -21.52
N GLU A 3 11.56 0.33 -21.04
CA GLU A 3 12.46 -0.82 -20.82
C GLU A 3 13.18 -1.25 -22.10
N SER A 4 12.48 -1.24 -23.24
CA SER A 4 13.05 -1.58 -24.55
C SER A 4 14.22 -0.67 -24.94
N ASP A 5 14.12 0.63 -24.66
CA ASP A 5 15.18 1.58 -25.00
C ASP A 5 16.41 1.37 -24.10
N ARG A 6 16.16 1.03 -22.83
CA ARG A 6 17.22 0.74 -21.86
C ARG A 6 17.98 -0.52 -22.26
N GLN A 7 17.28 -1.61 -22.55
CA GLN A 7 17.87 -2.87 -23.01
C GLN A 7 18.68 -2.66 -24.30
N LEU A 8 18.13 -1.91 -25.27
CA LEU A 8 18.83 -1.60 -26.51
C LEU A 8 20.12 -0.80 -26.25
N ALA A 9 20.08 0.23 -25.41
CA ALA A 9 21.27 1.01 -25.06
C ALA A 9 22.35 0.16 -24.37
N GLU A 10 21.94 -0.73 -23.47
CA GLU A 10 22.82 -1.68 -22.78
C GLU A 10 23.46 -2.67 -23.76
N GLU A 11 22.67 -3.24 -24.68
CA GLU A 11 23.17 -4.15 -25.72
C GLU A 11 24.15 -3.47 -26.67
N LEU A 12 23.85 -2.24 -27.09
CA LEU A 12 24.73 -1.47 -27.96
C LEU A 12 26.06 -1.16 -27.25
N PHE A 13 26.03 -0.87 -25.95
CA PHE A 13 27.24 -0.62 -25.16
C PHE A 13 28.04 -1.91 -24.95
N ALA A 14 27.38 -3.00 -24.53
CA ALA A 14 28.01 -4.29 -24.29
C ALA A 14 28.69 -4.86 -25.56
N ASN A 15 28.07 -4.67 -26.73
CA ASN A 15 28.60 -5.09 -28.01
C ASN A 15 29.60 -4.09 -28.64
N ASN A 16 30.06 -3.09 -27.87
CA ASN A 16 30.96 -2.03 -28.30
C ASN A 16 30.51 -1.29 -29.59
N LYS A 17 29.19 -1.17 -29.80
CA LYS A 17 28.62 -0.34 -30.89
C LYS A 17 28.60 1.14 -30.51
N ILE A 18 28.45 1.42 -29.22
CA ILE A 18 28.64 2.74 -28.62
C ILE A 18 29.74 2.67 -27.57
N GLN A 19 30.56 3.72 -27.49
CA GLN A 19 31.72 3.77 -26.60
C GLN A 19 31.43 4.48 -25.27
N VAL A 20 30.42 5.35 -25.25
CA VAL A 20 30.06 6.17 -24.09
C VAL A 20 28.59 5.96 -23.77
N LEU A 21 28.32 5.59 -22.52
CA LEU A 21 26.98 5.51 -21.96
C LEU A 21 26.89 6.49 -20.78
N VAL A 22 25.91 7.39 -20.83
CA VAL A 22 25.62 8.32 -19.74
C VAL A 22 24.38 7.79 -19.02
N ALA A 23 24.48 7.58 -17.71
CA ALA A 23 23.42 6.97 -16.90
C ALA A 23 23.19 7.74 -15.60
N THR A 24 21.99 7.61 -15.04
CA THR A 24 21.63 8.06 -13.70
C THR A 24 22.19 7.10 -12.63
N SER A 25 22.20 7.54 -11.37
CA SER A 25 22.73 6.77 -10.24
C SER A 25 22.08 5.40 -10.06
N THR A 26 20.82 5.25 -10.44
CA THR A 26 20.05 4.00 -10.37
C THR A 26 20.66 2.84 -11.16
N LEU A 27 21.44 3.11 -12.22
CA LEU A 27 22.12 2.07 -12.99
C LEU A 27 23.20 1.34 -12.16
N ALA A 28 23.76 2.02 -11.14
CA ALA A 28 24.78 1.44 -10.28
C ALA A 28 24.33 0.14 -9.59
N TRP A 29 23.04 0.02 -9.27
CA TRP A 29 22.45 -1.14 -8.60
C TRP A 29 21.73 -2.10 -9.56
N GLY A 30 21.18 -1.59 -10.68
CA GLY A 30 20.20 -2.33 -11.48
C GLY A 30 20.77 -3.31 -12.51
N VAL A 31 21.98 -3.10 -13.03
CA VAL A 31 22.47 -3.85 -14.20
C VAL A 31 23.96 -4.15 -14.09
N ASN A 32 24.35 -5.36 -14.51
CA ASN A 32 25.75 -5.76 -14.58
C ASN A 32 26.41 -5.34 -15.90
N LEU A 33 26.73 -4.05 -16.03
CA LEU A 33 27.38 -3.49 -17.21
C LEU A 33 28.75 -2.91 -16.86
N PRO A 34 29.84 -3.69 -16.97
CA PRO A 34 31.19 -3.21 -16.65
C PRO A 34 31.77 -2.36 -17.79
N ALA A 35 32.56 -1.35 -17.44
CA ALA A 35 33.20 -0.43 -18.38
C ALA A 35 34.69 -0.24 -18.03
N HIS A 36 35.54 -0.01 -19.03
CA HIS A 36 36.97 0.25 -18.77
C HIS A 36 37.19 1.53 -17.94
N LEU A 37 36.44 2.59 -18.27
CA LEU A 37 36.46 3.89 -17.59
C LEU A 37 35.07 4.22 -17.06
N VAL A 38 34.96 4.48 -15.76
CA VAL A 38 33.75 5.05 -15.15
C VAL A 38 34.04 6.48 -14.69
N VAL A 39 33.13 7.40 -15.04
CA VAL A 39 33.20 8.80 -14.63
C VAL A 39 31.98 9.14 -13.78
N VAL A 40 32.22 9.48 -12.51
CA VAL A 40 31.20 10.03 -11.60
C VAL A 40 31.25 11.55 -11.71
N LYS A 41 30.28 12.13 -12.42
CA LYS A 41 30.20 13.57 -12.67
C LYS A 41 29.30 14.24 -11.63
N GLY A 42 29.91 14.77 -10.57
CA GLY A 42 29.20 15.33 -9.42
C GLY A 42 28.86 14.26 -8.40
N THR A 43 28.90 14.61 -7.12
CA THR A 43 28.66 13.70 -6.00
C THR A 43 27.57 14.23 -5.06
N GLN A 44 26.68 15.05 -5.60
CA GLN A 44 25.61 15.74 -4.89
C GLN A 44 24.33 15.70 -5.71
N PHE A 45 23.21 15.66 -5.04
CA PHE A 45 21.88 15.82 -5.63
C PHE A 45 21.09 16.86 -4.85
N PHE A 46 20.11 17.48 -5.51
CA PHE A 46 19.25 18.47 -4.85
C PHE A 46 18.15 17.75 -4.08
N ASP A 47 18.02 18.07 -2.80
CA ASP A 47 16.94 17.61 -1.93
C ASP A 47 15.96 18.76 -1.71
N ALA A 48 14.73 18.62 -2.21
CA ALA A 48 13.73 19.67 -2.09
C ALA A 48 13.25 19.87 -0.65
N LYS A 49 13.31 18.85 0.22
CA LYS A 49 12.87 18.97 1.62
C LYS A 49 13.75 19.95 2.41
N THR A 50 15.05 19.93 2.12
CA THR A 50 16.05 20.78 2.77
C THR A 50 16.42 22.00 1.93
N GLU A 51 15.84 22.13 0.74
CA GLU A 51 16.15 23.13 -0.29
C GLU A 51 17.67 23.25 -0.56
N ALA A 52 18.40 22.14 -0.41
CA ALA A 52 19.85 22.12 -0.39
C ALA A 52 20.43 20.95 -1.19
N TYR A 53 21.70 21.08 -1.59
CA TYR A 53 22.44 19.98 -2.16
C TYR A 53 22.92 19.03 -1.07
N LYS A 54 22.43 17.79 -1.11
CA LYS A 54 22.87 16.70 -0.25
C LYS A 54 23.94 15.88 -0.95
N ASP A 55 24.96 15.47 -0.19
CA ASP A 55 25.97 14.55 -0.69
C ASP A 55 25.36 13.17 -0.96
N MET A 56 25.81 12.52 -2.03
CA MET A 56 25.44 11.13 -2.30
C MET A 56 26.08 10.20 -1.28
N ASP A 57 25.35 9.16 -0.90
CA ASP A 57 25.87 8.13 -0.02
C ASP A 57 27.11 7.48 -0.65
N LEU A 58 28.14 7.26 0.18
CA LEU A 58 29.40 6.71 -0.32
C LEU A 58 29.19 5.31 -0.92
N THR A 59 28.23 4.54 -0.41
CA THR A 59 27.83 3.24 -0.97
C THR A 59 27.40 3.35 -2.43
N ASP A 60 26.60 4.35 -2.78
CA ASP A 60 26.19 4.57 -4.17
C ASP A 60 27.38 4.92 -5.05
N VAL A 61 28.27 5.79 -4.56
CA VAL A 61 29.51 6.13 -5.28
C VAL A 61 30.37 4.88 -5.46
N LEU A 62 30.56 4.07 -4.41
CA LEU A 62 31.32 2.81 -4.48
C LEU A 62 30.70 1.82 -5.47
N GLN A 63 29.37 1.72 -5.54
CA GLN A 63 28.69 0.88 -6.55
C GLN A 63 28.94 1.38 -7.96
N MET A 64 28.93 2.70 -8.20
CA MET A 64 29.31 3.26 -9.51
C MET A 64 30.75 2.91 -9.87
N LEU A 65 31.69 3.09 -8.94
CA LEU A 65 33.10 2.76 -9.15
C LEU A 65 33.31 1.26 -9.36
N GLY A 66 32.49 0.41 -8.74
CA GLY A 66 32.51 -1.05 -8.92
C GLY A 66 32.20 -1.50 -10.35
N ARG A 67 31.69 -0.61 -11.21
CA ARG A 67 31.52 -0.87 -12.64
C ARG A 67 32.79 -0.65 -13.45
N ALA A 68 33.83 -0.06 -12.86
CA ALA A 68 35.11 0.17 -13.52
C ALA A 68 35.97 -1.11 -13.56
N GLY A 69 36.41 -1.47 -14.76
CA GLY A 69 37.19 -2.67 -15.04
C GLY A 69 36.32 -3.82 -15.55
N ARG A 70 36.77 -4.43 -16.65
CA ARG A 70 36.14 -5.61 -17.25
C ARG A 70 37.04 -6.82 -17.05
N PRO A 71 36.72 -7.73 -16.11
CA PRO A 71 37.45 -8.99 -15.97
C PRO A 71 37.54 -9.70 -17.32
N GLN A 72 38.70 -10.27 -17.64
CA GLN A 72 39.01 -10.97 -18.91
C GLN A 72 39.26 -10.07 -20.14
N PHE A 73 38.84 -8.80 -20.14
CA PHE A 73 39.03 -7.89 -21.27
C PHE A 73 40.11 -6.84 -21.02
N ASP A 74 40.15 -6.26 -19.82
CA ASP A 74 41.06 -5.18 -19.47
C ASP A 74 42.08 -5.64 -18.42
N THR A 75 43.31 -5.11 -18.49
CA THR A 75 44.35 -5.31 -17.46
C THR A 75 44.18 -4.37 -16.26
N SER A 76 43.42 -3.29 -16.42
CA SER A 76 43.10 -2.31 -15.38
C SER A 76 41.76 -1.65 -15.66
N GLY A 77 41.09 -1.18 -14.61
CA GLY A 77 39.92 -0.31 -14.68
C GLY A 77 40.27 1.08 -14.16
N ILE A 78 39.73 2.11 -14.79
CA ILE A 78 39.94 3.50 -14.38
C ILE A 78 38.61 4.05 -13.85
N ALA A 79 38.63 4.63 -12.66
CA ALA A 79 37.48 5.35 -12.12
C ALA A 79 37.85 6.80 -11.82
N ARG A 80 37.06 7.75 -12.29
CA ARG A 80 37.29 9.19 -12.11
C ARG A 80 36.08 9.82 -11.42
N ILE A 81 36.33 10.49 -10.30
CA ILE A 81 35.32 11.22 -9.54
C ILE A 81 35.55 12.72 -9.73
N PHE A 82 34.54 13.41 -10.23
CA PHE A 82 34.48 14.86 -10.24
C PHE A 82 33.60 15.31 -9.08
N THR A 83 34.22 15.93 -8.08
CA THR A 83 33.56 16.42 -6.85
C THR A 83 34.10 17.81 -6.49
N GLN A 84 33.47 18.46 -5.53
CA GLN A 84 33.96 19.73 -4.99
C GLN A 84 35.29 19.52 -4.26
N ASP A 85 36.19 20.50 -4.32
CA ASP A 85 37.53 20.38 -3.74
C ASP A 85 37.51 20.04 -2.24
N ALA A 86 36.56 20.63 -1.50
CA ALA A 86 36.34 20.35 -0.08
C ALA A 86 36.05 18.87 0.24
N LYS A 87 35.49 18.11 -0.70
CA LYS A 87 35.11 16.69 -0.52
C LYS A 87 36.16 15.72 -1.07
N LYS A 88 37.16 16.21 -1.79
CA LYS A 88 38.22 15.37 -2.37
C LYS A 88 38.97 14.55 -1.32
N ALA A 89 39.32 15.17 -0.20
CA ALA A 89 40.01 14.49 0.90
C ALA A 89 39.14 13.38 1.53
N PHE A 90 37.85 13.63 1.69
CA PHE A 90 36.87 12.66 2.20
C PHE A 90 36.83 11.40 1.32
N TYR A 91 36.59 11.55 0.01
CA TYR A 91 36.53 10.40 -0.90
C TYR A 91 37.88 9.68 -0.98
N LYS A 92 39.00 10.42 -1.06
CA LYS A 92 40.33 9.80 -1.09
C LYS A 92 40.60 8.96 0.14
N HIS A 93 40.20 9.41 1.32
CA HIS A 93 40.37 8.65 2.55
C HIS A 93 39.54 7.36 2.51
N PHE A 94 38.22 7.47 2.35
CA PHE A 94 37.32 6.32 2.50
C PHE A 94 37.40 5.28 1.36
N LEU A 95 37.95 5.64 0.19
CA LEU A 95 38.27 4.67 -0.85
C LEU A 95 39.43 3.72 -0.49
N HIS A 96 40.31 4.12 0.45
CA HIS A 96 41.49 3.33 0.82
C HIS A 96 41.37 2.64 2.19
N THR A 97 40.70 3.25 3.16
CA THR A 97 40.56 2.69 4.52
C THR A 97 39.27 1.90 4.75
N GLY A 98 38.31 1.98 3.82
CA GLY A 98 36.96 1.42 4.00
C GLY A 98 36.08 2.32 4.87
N PHE A 99 34.77 2.32 4.61
CA PHE A 99 33.84 3.17 5.33
C PHE A 99 33.33 2.48 6.60
N PRO A 100 33.36 3.14 7.77
CA PRO A 100 32.79 2.59 9.00
C PRO A 100 31.27 2.52 8.85
N VAL A 101 30.71 1.34 9.07
CA VAL A 101 29.25 1.12 9.04
C VAL A 101 28.70 1.21 10.45
N GLU A 102 27.69 2.07 10.62
CA GLU A 102 26.94 2.27 11.86
C GLU A 102 25.50 1.78 11.71
N SER A 103 24.81 1.58 12.83
CA SER A 103 23.40 1.17 12.80
C SER A 103 22.47 2.39 12.81
N SER A 104 21.40 2.35 12.02
CA SER A 104 20.32 3.35 12.04
C SER A 104 19.04 2.84 12.71
N LEU A 105 19.09 1.70 13.40
CA LEU A 105 17.92 1.07 14.03
C LEU A 105 17.20 2.01 15.01
N HIS A 106 17.95 2.83 15.76
CA HIS A 106 17.41 3.79 16.73
C HIS A 106 16.45 4.83 16.11
N ASN A 107 16.51 5.06 14.79
CA ASN A 107 15.61 6.00 14.11
C ASN A 107 14.25 5.39 13.74
N VAL A 108 14.15 4.06 13.72
CA VAL A 108 12.97 3.30 13.25
C VAL A 108 12.54 2.22 14.23
N LEU A 109 13.05 2.25 15.46
CA LEU A 109 12.88 1.19 16.46
C LEU A 109 11.41 0.94 16.78
N ASP A 110 10.60 2.01 16.85
CA ASP A 110 9.16 1.96 17.12
C ASP A 110 8.45 0.91 16.27
N ASN A 111 8.66 0.92 14.95
CA ASN A 111 7.98 0.00 14.04
C ASN A 111 8.44 -1.45 14.23
N HIS A 112 9.72 -1.68 14.52
CA HIS A 112 10.26 -3.02 14.75
C HIS A 112 9.78 -3.61 16.07
N LEU A 113 9.82 -2.84 17.16
CA LEU A 113 9.29 -3.27 18.45
C LEU A 113 7.79 -3.56 18.34
N GLY A 114 7.03 -2.68 17.68
CA GLY A 114 5.60 -2.91 17.48
C GLY A 114 5.29 -4.16 16.67
N ALA A 115 6.14 -4.53 15.70
CA ALA A 115 6.01 -5.78 14.96
C ALA A 115 6.29 -7.02 15.82
N GLU A 116 7.34 -6.99 16.64
CA GLU A 116 7.71 -8.10 17.54
C GLU A 116 6.72 -8.28 18.70
N VAL A 117 6.15 -7.19 19.22
CA VAL A 117 5.03 -7.23 20.18
C VAL A 117 3.80 -7.83 19.52
N SER A 118 3.50 -7.46 18.27
CA SER A 118 2.38 -8.04 17.50
C SER A 118 2.56 -9.53 17.18
N ALA A 119 3.81 -9.97 17.07
CA ALA A 119 4.19 -11.37 16.92
C ALA A 119 4.26 -12.13 18.25
N GLU A 120 3.99 -11.46 19.38
CA GLU A 120 4.05 -12.03 20.74
C GLU A 120 5.45 -12.56 21.10
N THR A 121 6.50 -12.05 20.44
CA THR A 121 7.91 -12.34 20.77
C THR A 121 8.41 -11.47 21.91
N ILE A 122 7.89 -10.23 22.00
CA ILE A 122 8.13 -9.31 23.11
C ILE A 122 6.83 -9.20 23.91
N ALA A 123 6.83 -9.69 25.16
CA ALA A 123 5.70 -9.59 26.07
C ALA A 123 5.98 -8.63 27.25
N THR A 124 7.25 -8.35 27.52
CA THR A 124 7.69 -7.46 28.61
C THR A 124 8.73 -6.45 28.12
N LYS A 125 8.93 -5.37 28.89
CA LYS A 125 10.04 -4.43 28.63
C LYS A 125 11.41 -5.12 28.65
N GLN A 126 11.58 -6.15 29.47
CA GLN A 126 12.84 -6.90 29.55
C GLN A 126 13.09 -7.67 28.24
N ASP A 127 12.05 -8.29 27.65
CA ASP A 127 12.19 -8.97 26.37
C ASP A 127 12.60 -8.01 25.25
N ALA A 128 12.15 -6.75 25.30
CA ALA A 128 12.55 -5.72 24.34
C ALA A 128 14.03 -5.34 24.47
N LEU A 129 14.54 -5.26 25.70
CA LEU A 129 15.98 -5.06 25.94
C LEU A 129 16.79 -6.26 25.46
N ASP A 130 16.33 -7.48 25.76
CA ASP A 130 16.97 -8.71 25.32
C ASP A 130 16.99 -8.80 23.79
N TYR A 131 15.90 -8.42 23.11
CA TYR A 131 15.83 -8.31 21.65
C TYR A 131 16.90 -7.36 21.09
N LEU A 132 17.10 -6.19 21.70
CA LEU A 132 18.12 -5.24 21.26
C LEU A 132 19.52 -5.84 21.31
N THR A 133 19.82 -6.75 22.25
CA THR A 133 21.16 -7.37 22.35
C THR A 133 21.55 -8.19 21.11
N TRP A 134 20.57 -8.68 20.34
CA TRP A 134 20.79 -9.44 19.11
C TRP A 134 21.10 -8.56 17.89
N THR A 135 20.98 -7.24 18.03
CA THR A 135 21.07 -6.31 16.91
C THR A 135 22.50 -5.85 16.63
N PHE A 136 22.75 -5.42 15.38
CA PHE A 136 24.00 -4.73 15.05
C PHE A 136 24.14 -3.40 15.81
N PHE A 137 23.02 -2.75 16.15
CA PHE A 137 22.99 -1.55 16.97
C PHE A 137 23.67 -1.77 18.32
N PHE A 138 23.29 -2.81 19.07
CA PHE A 138 23.90 -3.12 20.36
C PHE A 138 25.43 -3.26 20.27
N ARG A 139 25.92 -3.97 19.25
CA ARG A 139 27.37 -4.11 19.02
C ARG A 139 28.07 -2.80 18.71
N ARG A 140 27.40 -1.87 18.01
CA ARG A 140 27.97 -0.56 17.65
C ARG A 140 27.86 0.44 18.79
N LEU A 141 26.81 0.37 19.60
CA LEU A 141 26.62 1.22 20.78
C LEU A 141 27.83 1.12 21.73
N HIS A 142 28.32 -0.09 21.99
CA HIS A 142 29.52 -0.30 22.82
C HIS A 142 30.85 0.05 22.15
N LYS A 143 30.91 0.13 20.81
CA LYS A 143 32.15 0.42 20.07
C LYS A 143 32.33 1.89 19.71
N ASN A 144 31.22 2.60 19.49
CA ASN A 144 31.21 4.02 19.15
C ASN A 144 29.98 4.72 19.77
N PRO A 145 29.90 4.83 21.10
CA PRO A 145 28.77 5.43 21.82
C PRO A 145 28.52 6.88 21.40
N SER A 146 29.58 7.64 21.14
CA SER A 146 29.50 9.06 20.77
C SER A 146 28.73 9.30 19.47
N TYR A 147 28.71 8.34 18.54
CA TYR A 147 27.89 8.42 17.33
C TYR A 147 26.39 8.43 17.65
N TYR A 148 25.98 7.75 18.72
CA TYR A 148 24.59 7.65 19.18
C TYR A 148 24.24 8.74 20.20
N GLY A 149 25.12 9.74 20.42
CA GLY A 149 24.90 10.84 21.36
C GLY A 149 25.30 10.54 22.80
N LEU A 150 25.99 9.42 23.06
CA LEU A 150 26.54 9.12 24.39
C LEU A 150 27.95 9.69 24.52
N GLU A 151 28.10 10.79 25.25
CA GLU A 151 29.39 11.40 25.58
C GLU A 151 30.12 10.60 26.67
N ILE A 152 30.65 9.44 26.29
CA ILE A 152 31.50 8.63 27.16
C ILE A 152 32.96 8.98 26.86
N SER A 153 33.75 9.30 27.88
CA SER A 153 35.17 9.58 27.71
C SER A 153 35.88 8.34 27.12
N ALA A 154 36.89 8.55 26.26
CA ALA A 154 37.61 7.46 25.59
C ALA A 154 38.32 6.52 26.59
N GLU A 155 38.61 7.00 27.79
CA GLU A 155 39.26 6.26 28.88
C GLU A 155 38.27 5.35 29.64
N GLU A 156 36.97 5.66 29.59
CA GLU A 156 35.93 4.94 30.33
C GLU A 156 35.18 3.91 29.50
N HIS A 157 35.45 3.78 28.20
CA HIS A 157 34.72 2.91 27.26
C HIS A 157 34.63 1.42 27.67
N ASN A 158 35.58 0.93 28.47
CA ASN A 158 35.61 -0.46 28.96
C ASN A 158 35.28 -0.58 30.46
N THR A 159 34.81 0.49 31.09
CA THR A 159 34.44 0.49 32.51
C THR A 159 33.02 0.00 32.71
N MET A 160 32.71 -0.48 33.91
CA MET A 160 31.34 -0.84 34.29
C MET A 160 30.38 0.35 34.14
N ALA A 161 30.86 1.58 34.41
CA ALA A 161 30.06 2.79 34.26
C ALA A 161 29.61 3.05 32.81
N ALA A 162 30.46 2.78 31.82
CA ALA A 162 30.06 2.90 30.41
C ALA A 162 29.04 1.84 29.98
N GLN A 163 29.07 0.65 30.58
CA GLN A 163 28.06 -0.40 30.35
C GLN A 163 26.72 -0.03 30.99
N GLU A 164 26.74 0.55 32.20
CA GLU A 164 25.56 1.06 32.88
C GLU A 164 24.89 2.18 32.07
N LEU A 165 25.65 3.17 31.60
CA LEU A 165 25.13 4.25 30.75
C LEU A 165 24.53 3.73 29.43
N ALA A 166 25.16 2.76 28.79
CA ALA A 166 24.63 2.15 27.57
C ALA A 166 23.31 1.39 27.84
N ASN A 167 23.20 0.72 28.99
CA ASN A 167 21.96 0.06 29.40
C ASN A 167 20.86 1.07 29.71
N GLU A 168 21.16 2.15 30.45
CA GLU A 168 20.21 3.24 30.72
C GLU A 168 19.68 3.85 29.43
N TYR A 169 20.57 4.10 28.45
CA TYR A 169 20.18 4.60 27.14
C TYR A 169 19.24 3.64 26.38
N MET A 170 19.51 2.33 26.43
CA MET A 170 18.61 1.34 25.82
C MET A 170 17.25 1.29 26.52
N VAL A 171 17.22 1.40 27.85
CA VAL A 171 15.97 1.46 28.62
C VAL A 171 15.17 2.69 28.23
N GLU A 172 15.78 3.87 28.20
CA GLU A 172 15.12 5.10 27.77
C GLU A 172 14.58 4.99 26.33
N MET A 173 15.38 4.40 25.43
CA MET A 173 14.98 4.21 24.03
C MET A 173 13.78 3.26 23.90
N VAL A 174 13.80 2.13 24.60
CA VAL A 174 12.67 1.17 24.63
C VAL A 174 11.43 1.83 25.23
N ASP A 175 11.56 2.54 26.35
CA ASP A 175 10.44 3.20 27.01
C ASP A 175 9.82 4.29 26.13
N LYS A 176 10.64 5.09 25.45
CA LYS A 176 10.19 6.09 24.47
C LYS A 176 9.45 5.42 23.31
N SER A 177 10.02 4.36 22.74
CA SER A 177 9.45 3.66 21.58
C SER A 177 8.11 3.00 21.93
N LEU A 178 8.02 2.33 23.09
CA LEU A 178 6.78 1.71 23.57
C LEU A 178 5.71 2.75 23.89
N SER A 179 6.11 3.90 24.43
CA SER A 179 5.21 5.02 24.71
C SER A 179 4.66 5.64 23.41
N GLU A 180 5.49 5.83 22.37
CA GLU A 180 5.03 6.25 21.04
C GLU A 180 4.08 5.22 20.40
N LEU A 181 4.35 3.93 20.55
CA LEU A 181 3.43 2.88 20.09
C LEU A 181 2.10 2.90 20.85
N ALA A 182 2.13 3.15 22.16
CA ALA A 182 0.93 3.29 22.99
C ALA A 182 0.11 4.54 22.61
N ASP A 183 0.76 5.67 22.38
CA ASP A 183 0.11 6.91 21.89
C ASP A 183 -0.53 6.74 20.51
N SER A 184 -0.02 5.79 19.71
CA SER A 184 -0.62 5.42 18.42
C SER A 184 -1.80 4.46 18.54
N GLY A 185 -2.06 3.96 19.76
CA GLY A 185 -3.03 2.91 20.03
C GLY A 185 -2.61 1.55 19.50
N CYS A 186 -1.34 1.34 19.13
CA CYS A 186 -0.84 0.08 18.59
C CYS A 186 -0.51 -0.94 19.68
N VAL A 187 -0.13 -0.49 20.87
CA VAL A 187 0.31 -1.32 21.99
C VAL A 187 -0.37 -0.84 23.28
N THR A 188 -0.72 -1.78 24.16
CA THR A 188 -1.18 -1.47 25.53
C THR A 188 -0.09 -1.83 26.54
N MET A 189 0.31 -0.86 27.34
CA MET A 189 1.28 -1.04 28.41
C MET A 189 0.56 -1.21 29.75
N HIS A 190 0.93 -2.24 30.49
CA HIS A 190 0.39 -2.54 31.82
C HIS A 190 1.30 -2.01 32.93
N SER A 191 0.75 -1.81 34.12
CA SER A 191 1.49 -1.28 35.28
C SER A 191 2.57 -2.22 35.82
N ASN A 192 2.50 -3.51 35.49
CA ASN A 192 3.48 -4.53 35.86
C ASN A 192 4.67 -4.61 34.87
N GLY A 193 4.66 -3.83 33.79
CA GLY A 193 5.70 -3.85 32.76
C GLY A 193 5.43 -4.79 31.59
N ASP A 194 4.26 -5.45 31.58
CA ASP A 194 3.80 -6.26 30.46
C ASP A 194 3.29 -5.37 29.31
N VAL A 195 3.39 -5.89 28.10
CA VAL A 195 3.12 -5.18 26.86
C VAL A 195 2.33 -6.10 25.94
N ASP A 196 1.10 -5.69 25.61
CA ASP A 196 0.21 -6.46 24.74
C ASP A 196 -0.05 -5.75 23.40
N PRO A 197 -0.15 -6.49 22.28
CA PRO A 197 -0.53 -5.91 21.00
C PRO A 197 -2.04 -5.64 20.93
N THR A 198 -2.40 -4.48 20.39
CA THR A 198 -3.78 -4.15 20.04
C THR A 198 -4.12 -4.67 18.63
N PRO A 199 -5.42 -4.71 18.24
CA PRO A 199 -5.80 -4.96 16.85
C PRO A 199 -5.10 -4.01 15.86
N LEU A 200 -4.93 -2.74 16.23
CA LEU A 200 -4.26 -1.73 15.42
C LEU A 200 -2.76 -2.01 15.23
N GLY A 201 -2.08 -2.50 16.27
CA GLY A 201 -0.69 -2.96 16.19
C GLY A 201 -0.56 -4.17 15.27
N LYS A 202 -1.50 -5.12 15.35
CA LYS A 202 -1.54 -6.28 14.45
C LYS A 202 -1.77 -5.87 12.99
N ILE A 203 -2.62 -4.87 12.73
CA ILE A 203 -2.83 -4.30 11.38
C ILE A 203 -1.54 -3.65 10.87
N MET A 204 -0.90 -2.80 11.68
CA MET A 204 0.37 -2.15 11.34
C MET A 204 1.44 -3.17 10.94
N SER A 205 1.63 -4.21 11.77
CA SER A 205 2.60 -5.29 11.52
C SER A 205 2.26 -6.10 10.26
N TYR A 206 0.99 -6.49 10.09
CA TYR A 206 0.55 -7.31 8.97
C TYR A 206 0.74 -6.63 7.61
N TYR A 207 0.44 -5.33 7.51
CA TYR A 207 0.59 -4.56 6.27
C TYR A 207 1.94 -3.87 6.11
N TYR A 208 2.85 -4.05 7.07
CA TYR A 208 4.18 -3.46 7.06
C TYR A 208 4.14 -1.93 6.95
N LEU A 209 3.29 -1.30 7.76
CA LEU A 209 3.10 0.14 7.79
C LEU A 209 3.75 0.76 9.03
N ALA A 210 4.06 2.06 8.96
CA ALA A 210 4.50 2.82 10.11
C ALA A 210 3.35 3.04 11.11
N HIS A 211 3.62 2.96 12.41
CA HIS A 211 2.61 3.23 13.45
C HIS A 211 2.01 4.65 13.32
N LYS A 212 2.82 5.60 12.82
CA LYS A 212 2.42 7.00 12.58
C LYS A 212 1.33 7.11 11.51
N THR A 213 1.31 6.24 10.49
CA THR A 213 0.26 6.20 9.48
C THR A 213 -1.08 5.80 10.11
N ILE A 214 -1.07 4.81 11.00
CA ILE A 214 -2.26 4.37 11.74
C ILE A 214 -2.74 5.49 12.70
N ARG A 215 -1.81 6.13 13.43
CA ARG A 215 -2.10 7.26 14.31
C ARG A 215 -2.76 8.42 13.55
N HIS A 216 -2.23 8.77 12.38
CA HIS A 216 -2.80 9.83 11.54
C HIS A 216 -4.22 9.48 11.12
N LEU A 217 -4.46 8.26 10.64
CA LEU A 217 -5.78 7.82 10.23
C LEU A 217 -6.79 7.87 11.38
N ILE A 218 -6.45 7.35 12.57
CA ILE A 218 -7.35 7.35 13.74
C ILE A 218 -7.72 8.79 14.15
N LYS A 219 -6.76 9.71 14.10
CA LYS A 219 -6.99 11.11 14.47
C LYS A 219 -7.98 11.83 13.54
N HIS A 220 -8.00 11.47 12.26
CA HIS A 220 -8.79 12.15 11.24
C HIS A 220 -10.03 11.36 10.77
N ALA A 221 -10.09 10.06 11.04
CA ALA A 221 -11.19 9.19 10.66
C ALA A 221 -12.51 9.66 11.28
N LYS A 222 -13.54 9.69 10.45
CA LYS A 222 -14.91 10.02 10.85
C LYS A 222 -15.90 9.15 10.08
N PRO A 223 -17.15 8.98 10.57
CA PRO A 223 -18.24 8.43 9.77
C PRO A 223 -18.56 9.33 8.57
N ASN A 224 -19.11 8.75 7.51
CA ASN A 224 -19.53 9.39 6.27
C ASN A 224 -18.43 10.19 5.57
N ALA A 225 -17.23 9.60 5.47
CA ALA A 225 -16.12 10.19 4.74
C ALA A 225 -16.49 10.44 3.27
N THR A 226 -16.14 11.63 2.77
CA THR A 226 -16.18 11.92 1.34
C THR A 226 -15.01 11.26 0.60
N PHE A 227 -15.11 11.11 -0.72
CA PHE A 227 -14.01 10.56 -1.52
C PHE A 227 -12.72 11.39 -1.39
N ALA A 228 -12.84 12.72 -1.36
CA ALA A 228 -11.70 13.62 -1.20
C ALA A 228 -11.01 13.42 0.15
N GLU A 229 -11.77 13.23 1.24
CA GLU A 229 -11.23 12.97 2.57
C GLU A 229 -10.54 11.61 2.65
N ALA A 230 -11.16 10.55 2.11
CA ALA A 230 -10.55 9.23 2.06
C ALA A 230 -9.23 9.24 1.27
N LEU A 231 -9.19 9.96 0.15
CA LEU A 231 -7.98 10.15 -0.64
C LEU A 231 -6.91 10.94 0.14
N ALA A 232 -7.29 12.02 0.82
CA ALA A 232 -6.37 12.82 1.63
C ALA A 232 -5.77 12.01 2.81
N TRP A 233 -6.58 11.22 3.51
CA TRP A 233 -6.10 10.35 4.60
C TRP A 233 -5.06 9.34 4.12
N MET A 234 -5.30 8.73 2.95
CA MET A 234 -4.36 7.81 2.33
C MET A 234 -3.06 8.51 1.90
N CYS A 235 -3.14 9.70 1.31
CA CYS A 235 -1.96 10.43 0.82
C CYS A 235 -1.09 11.00 1.96
N SER A 236 -1.68 11.21 3.13
CA SER A 236 -0.98 11.68 4.34
C SER A 236 -0.24 10.55 5.09
N ALA A 237 -0.14 9.36 4.50
CA ALA A 237 0.57 8.24 5.06
C ALA A 237 2.10 8.48 5.07
N THR A 238 2.76 8.06 6.15
CA THR A 238 4.21 8.19 6.39
C THR A 238 5.04 7.49 5.30
N GLU A 239 4.47 6.49 4.63
CA GLU A 239 5.09 5.77 3.52
C GLU A 239 5.37 6.66 2.31
N TYR A 240 4.73 7.83 2.23
CA TYR A 240 4.94 8.83 1.18
C TYR A 240 5.91 9.94 1.57
N ASP A 241 6.44 9.96 2.81
CA ASP A 241 7.40 10.97 3.27
C ASP A 241 8.61 11.06 2.33
N GLU A 242 9.10 9.93 1.82
CA GLU A 242 10.27 9.85 0.94
C GLU A 242 9.95 9.93 -0.56
N LEU A 243 8.72 10.30 -0.93
CA LEU A 243 8.40 10.54 -2.34
C LEU A 243 9.24 11.72 -2.85
N PRO A 244 10.05 11.55 -3.92
CA PRO A 244 10.97 12.58 -4.35
C PRO A 244 10.19 13.76 -4.94
N VAL A 245 10.50 14.95 -4.47
CA VAL A 245 10.10 16.21 -5.10
C VAL A 245 11.38 16.87 -5.59
N ARG A 246 11.45 17.15 -6.89
CA ARG A 246 12.64 17.68 -7.56
C ARG A 246 12.52 19.18 -7.74
N HIS A 247 13.64 19.84 -8.03
CA HIS A 247 13.66 21.27 -8.29
C HIS A 247 12.70 21.67 -9.42
N ASN A 248 11.89 22.71 -9.20
CA ASN A 248 10.83 23.21 -10.09
C ASN A 248 9.61 22.30 -10.28
N GLU A 249 9.52 21.17 -9.56
CA GLU A 249 8.31 20.34 -9.61
C GLU A 249 7.12 20.96 -8.85
N ASP A 250 7.36 21.94 -7.97
CA ASP A 250 6.34 22.74 -7.30
C ASP A 250 5.46 23.51 -8.30
N LEU A 251 6.07 24.09 -9.35
CA LEU A 251 5.35 24.76 -10.43
C LEU A 251 4.50 23.76 -11.24
N ILE A 252 5.06 22.59 -11.54
CA ILE A 252 4.37 21.52 -12.26
C ILE A 252 3.21 20.97 -11.42
N ASN A 253 3.41 20.81 -10.12
CA ASN A 253 2.37 20.39 -9.18
C ASN A 253 1.22 21.40 -9.11
N ALA A 254 1.53 22.70 -9.15
CA ALA A 254 0.51 23.76 -9.20
C ALA A 254 -0.31 23.70 -10.50
N GLU A 255 0.33 23.52 -11.66
CA GLU A 255 -0.35 23.33 -12.95
C GLU A 255 -1.23 22.06 -12.95
N LEU A 256 -0.71 20.97 -12.36
CA LEU A 256 -1.43 19.71 -12.23
C LEU A 256 -2.65 19.85 -11.31
N SER A 257 -2.52 20.52 -10.17
CA SER A 257 -3.62 20.86 -9.25
C SER A 257 -4.71 21.69 -9.94
N ALA A 258 -4.31 22.64 -10.79
CA ALA A 258 -5.25 23.45 -11.57
C ALA A 258 -6.07 22.60 -12.56
N ALA A 259 -5.45 21.61 -13.21
CA ALA A 259 -6.08 20.73 -14.19
C ALA A 259 -6.94 19.61 -13.57
N LEU A 260 -6.74 19.29 -12.29
CA LEU A 260 -7.42 18.18 -11.61
C LEU A 260 -8.72 18.59 -10.89
N PRO A 261 -9.65 17.64 -10.67
CA PRO A 261 -10.95 17.90 -10.06
C PRO A 261 -10.87 18.34 -8.59
N LEU A 262 -10.02 17.70 -7.78
CA LEU A 262 -9.88 18.02 -6.36
C LEU A 262 -8.68 18.94 -6.15
N LYS A 263 -8.94 20.11 -5.58
CA LYS A 263 -7.91 21.11 -5.26
C LYS A 263 -7.09 20.66 -4.07
N ALA A 264 -5.78 20.58 -4.27
CA ALA A 264 -4.86 20.08 -3.25
C ALA A 264 -4.77 21.04 -2.06
N GLU A 265 -4.95 22.33 -2.29
CA GLU A 265 -4.92 23.38 -1.26
C GLU A 265 -6.00 23.15 -0.20
N ASP A 266 -7.20 22.74 -0.63
CA ASP A 266 -8.33 22.46 0.25
C ASP A 266 -8.22 21.07 0.90
N ALA A 267 -7.86 20.06 0.11
CA ALA A 267 -7.89 18.66 0.55
C ALA A 267 -6.70 18.27 1.44
N MET A 268 -5.52 18.86 1.22
CA MET A 268 -4.28 18.56 1.95
C MET A 268 -3.95 19.63 2.99
N LEU A 269 -4.97 20.30 3.56
CA LEU A 269 -4.83 21.25 4.68
C LEU A 269 -3.83 22.39 4.43
N GLY A 270 -3.71 22.86 3.18
CA GLY A 270 -2.80 23.95 2.82
C GLY A 270 -1.31 23.59 2.83
N LEU A 271 -0.96 22.30 2.77
CA LEU A 271 0.42 21.87 2.58
C LEU A 271 1.03 22.48 1.30
N PRO A 272 2.33 22.80 1.31
CA PRO A 272 2.97 23.44 0.15
C PRO A 272 3.07 22.49 -1.05
N MET A 273 3.16 23.04 -2.27
CA MET A 273 3.24 22.24 -3.51
C MET A 273 4.52 21.42 -3.65
N TRP A 274 5.55 21.70 -2.84
CA TRP A 274 6.76 20.90 -2.76
C TRP A 274 6.66 19.74 -1.76
N ASP A 275 5.51 19.58 -1.09
CA ASP A 275 5.30 18.50 -0.13
C ASP A 275 5.09 17.13 -0.81
N PRO A 276 5.77 16.07 -0.33
CA PRO A 276 5.63 14.70 -0.87
C PRO A 276 4.19 14.18 -0.88
N HIS A 277 3.39 14.46 0.15
CA HIS A 277 2.01 14.00 0.28
C HIS A 277 1.09 14.70 -0.71
N VAL A 278 1.31 16.01 -0.95
CA VAL A 278 0.60 16.76 -2.00
C VAL A 278 0.90 16.16 -3.37
N LYS A 279 2.17 15.82 -3.65
CA LYS A 279 2.52 15.16 -4.90
C LYS A 279 1.85 13.78 -5.03
N ALA A 280 1.82 12.96 -3.98
CA ALA A 280 1.11 11.68 -3.99
C ALA A 280 -0.39 11.84 -4.31
N PHE A 281 -1.03 12.84 -3.70
CA PHE A 281 -2.43 13.20 -3.94
C PHE A 281 -2.69 13.55 -5.40
N LEU A 282 -1.86 14.42 -5.99
CA LEU A 282 -1.97 14.81 -7.40
C LEU A 282 -1.72 13.64 -8.36
N LEU A 283 -0.72 12.79 -8.08
CA LEU A 283 -0.39 11.63 -8.92
C LEU A 283 -1.50 10.58 -8.94
N LEU A 284 -2.19 10.35 -7.81
CA LEU A 284 -3.35 9.45 -7.75
C LEU A 284 -4.55 10.01 -8.52
N GLN A 285 -4.83 11.30 -8.38
CA GLN A 285 -5.87 11.95 -9.19
C GLN A 285 -5.56 11.91 -10.69
N ALA A 286 -4.30 12.10 -11.07
CA ALA A 286 -3.83 11.97 -12.43
C ALA A 286 -4.04 10.54 -12.96
N HIS A 287 -3.80 9.53 -12.12
CA HIS A 287 -4.05 8.12 -12.44
C HIS A 287 -5.53 7.85 -12.70
N PHE A 288 -6.42 8.33 -11.84
CA PHE A 288 -7.88 8.17 -12.02
C PHE A 288 -8.39 8.85 -13.29
N SER A 289 -7.83 10.03 -13.59
CA SER A 289 -8.18 10.82 -14.78
C SER A 289 -7.53 10.27 -16.06
N ARG A 290 -6.54 9.38 -15.94
CA ARG A 290 -5.73 8.83 -17.04
C ARG A 290 -5.11 9.92 -17.92
N ILE A 291 -4.68 11.02 -17.31
CA ILE A 291 -3.98 12.10 -18.00
C ILE A 291 -2.53 11.70 -18.27
N ASP A 292 -1.98 12.22 -19.37
CA ASP A 292 -0.57 12.04 -19.67
C ASP A 292 0.26 12.92 -18.73
N LEU A 293 1.24 12.31 -18.08
CA LEU A 293 2.11 12.98 -17.13
C LEU A 293 3.17 13.81 -17.88
N PRO A 294 3.57 14.97 -17.34
CA PRO A 294 4.39 15.95 -18.07
C PRO A 294 5.80 15.44 -18.38
N ILE A 295 6.37 14.64 -17.46
CA ILE A 295 7.73 14.10 -17.58
C ILE A 295 7.77 12.63 -17.15
N SER A 296 8.76 11.88 -17.64
CA SER A 296 8.90 10.46 -17.32
C SER A 296 9.11 10.18 -15.83
N ASP A 297 9.68 11.15 -15.10
CA ASP A 297 9.92 11.00 -13.66
C ASP A 297 8.61 10.89 -12.88
N TYR A 298 7.58 11.65 -13.28
CA TYR A 298 6.24 11.54 -12.69
C TYR A 298 5.61 10.17 -12.93
N VAL A 299 5.90 9.51 -14.06
CA VAL A 299 5.42 8.14 -14.33
C VAL A 299 6.06 7.14 -13.37
N GLY A 300 7.36 7.30 -13.10
CA GLY A 300 8.07 6.50 -12.10
C GLY A 300 7.52 6.76 -10.70
N ASP A 301 7.34 8.03 -10.33
CA ASP A 301 6.82 8.43 -9.03
C ASP A 301 5.37 7.93 -8.83
N GLN A 302 4.51 8.02 -9.86
CA GLN A 302 3.15 7.48 -9.83
C GLN A 302 3.16 5.96 -9.62
N THR A 303 4.07 5.24 -10.28
CA THR A 303 4.22 3.79 -10.09
C THR A 303 4.60 3.46 -8.65
N SER A 304 5.55 4.21 -8.06
CA SER A 304 5.93 4.07 -6.65
C SER A 304 4.76 4.36 -5.71
N VAL A 305 3.95 5.39 -6.00
CA VAL A 305 2.74 5.71 -5.21
C VAL A 305 1.73 4.57 -5.26
N LEU A 306 1.45 4.03 -6.47
CA LEU A 306 0.52 2.93 -6.69
C LEU A 306 0.98 1.62 -6.04
N ASP A 307 2.29 1.40 -5.97
CA ASP A 307 2.88 0.22 -5.31
C ASP A 307 2.59 0.19 -3.80
N GLN A 308 2.62 1.35 -3.15
CA GLN A 308 2.29 1.48 -1.73
C GLN A 308 0.78 1.56 -1.46
N ALA A 309 0.01 2.01 -2.45
CA ALA A 309 -1.41 2.33 -2.30
C ALA A 309 -2.24 1.16 -1.77
N ILE A 310 -2.01 -0.05 -2.29
CA ILE A 310 -2.83 -1.22 -1.94
C ILE A 310 -2.73 -1.54 -0.44
N ARG A 311 -1.51 -1.58 0.12
CA ARG A 311 -1.31 -1.92 1.54
C ARG A 311 -1.86 -0.85 2.48
N ILE A 312 -1.69 0.43 2.12
CA ILE A 312 -2.22 1.56 2.91
C ILE A 312 -3.74 1.51 2.94
N LEU A 313 -4.38 1.32 1.78
CA LEU A 313 -5.84 1.24 1.68
C LEU A 313 -6.40 0.02 2.41
N GLN A 314 -5.77 -1.15 2.27
CA GLN A 314 -6.22 -2.36 2.95
C GLN A 314 -6.09 -2.25 4.48
N ALA A 315 -5.00 -1.67 4.98
CA ALA A 315 -4.86 -1.38 6.40
C ALA A 315 -5.91 -0.35 6.85
N SER A 316 -6.15 0.69 6.06
CA SER A 316 -7.14 1.72 6.39
C SER A 316 -8.56 1.16 6.49
N ILE A 317 -8.92 0.22 5.61
CA ILE A 317 -10.19 -0.53 5.67
C ILE A 317 -10.30 -1.31 6.98
N ASP A 318 -9.23 -1.98 7.39
CA ASP A 318 -9.23 -2.76 8.64
C ASP A 318 -9.30 -1.85 9.87
N VAL A 319 -8.56 -0.73 9.89
CA VAL A 319 -8.66 0.27 10.97
C VAL A 319 -10.06 0.85 11.07
N LEU A 320 -10.68 1.24 9.94
CA LEU A 320 -12.05 1.77 9.93
C LEU A 320 -13.08 0.71 10.35
N THR A 321 -12.80 -0.57 10.11
CA THR A 321 -13.62 -1.68 10.59
C THR A 321 -13.52 -1.84 12.10
N GLU A 322 -12.33 -1.75 12.68
CA GLU A 322 -12.14 -1.76 14.15
C GLU A 322 -12.79 -0.54 14.83
N LEU A 323 -12.84 0.61 14.14
CA LEU A 323 -13.59 1.79 14.59
C LEU A 323 -15.11 1.68 14.36
N GLY A 324 -15.57 0.68 13.61
CA GLY A 324 -16.98 0.46 13.29
C GLY A 324 -17.58 1.40 12.23
N PHE A 325 -16.80 2.18 11.48
CA PHE A 325 -17.33 3.15 10.51
C PHE A 325 -17.64 2.53 9.15
N ASN A 326 -18.89 2.10 8.92
CA ASN A 326 -19.29 1.38 7.70
C ASN A 326 -19.24 2.23 6.43
N SER A 327 -19.82 3.43 6.45
CA SER A 327 -19.78 4.36 5.31
C SER A 327 -18.36 4.68 4.86
N SER A 328 -17.47 4.98 5.79
CA SER A 328 -16.07 5.31 5.52
C SER A 328 -15.26 4.10 5.08
N CYS A 329 -15.55 2.91 5.63
CA CYS A 329 -15.00 1.65 5.14
C CYS A 329 -15.40 1.40 3.67
N GLY A 330 -16.66 1.59 3.32
CA GLY A 330 -17.14 1.52 1.94
C GLY A 330 -16.47 2.54 1.01
N MET A 331 -16.24 3.76 1.49
CA MET A 331 -15.52 4.80 0.72
C MET A 331 -14.06 4.39 0.47
N MET A 332 -13.39 3.80 1.47
CA MET A 332 -12.01 3.32 1.33
C MET A 332 -11.91 2.12 0.38
N ILE A 333 -12.91 1.22 0.38
CA ILE A 333 -13.04 0.16 -0.63
C ILE A 333 -13.26 0.75 -2.02
N THR A 334 -14.08 1.79 -2.15
CA THR A 334 -14.29 2.50 -3.42
C THR A 334 -12.99 3.12 -3.92
N LEU A 335 -12.20 3.74 -3.04
CA LEU A 335 -10.89 4.28 -3.39
C LEU A 335 -9.92 3.18 -3.85
N LEU A 336 -9.92 2.01 -3.22
CA LEU A 336 -9.14 0.85 -3.67
C LEU A 336 -9.55 0.38 -5.08
N GLN A 337 -10.85 0.35 -5.37
CA GLN A 337 -11.35 0.03 -6.72
C GLN A 337 -10.89 1.09 -7.73
N CYS A 338 -10.88 2.38 -7.36
CA CYS A 338 -10.40 3.48 -8.21
C CYS A 338 -8.91 3.36 -8.53
N VAL A 339 -8.09 2.99 -7.54
CA VAL A 339 -6.66 2.72 -7.71
C VAL A 339 -6.42 1.56 -8.66
N LYS A 340 -7.12 0.44 -8.49
CA LYS A 340 -6.94 -0.74 -9.36
C LYS A 340 -7.49 -0.54 -10.78
N SER A 341 -8.63 0.13 -10.93
CA SER A 341 -9.29 0.33 -12.24
C SER A 341 -8.84 1.60 -12.98
N ALA A 342 -8.11 2.49 -12.31
CA ALA A 342 -7.69 3.80 -12.80
C ALA A 342 -8.88 4.62 -13.33
N ARG A 343 -9.93 4.77 -12.51
CA ARG A 343 -11.16 5.49 -12.84
C ARG A 343 -11.71 6.21 -11.62
N TRP A 344 -12.45 7.29 -11.86
CA TRP A 344 -13.18 7.98 -10.80
C TRP A 344 -14.49 7.25 -10.46
N PRO A 345 -14.98 7.36 -9.21
CA PRO A 345 -16.28 6.80 -8.84
C PRO A 345 -17.43 7.30 -9.73
N GLU A 346 -17.35 8.56 -10.16
CA GLU A 346 -18.40 9.25 -10.91
C GLU A 346 -18.34 9.01 -12.43
N ASP A 347 -17.30 8.34 -12.94
CA ASP A 347 -17.13 8.08 -14.38
C ASP A 347 -18.19 7.12 -14.94
N GLY A 348 -18.84 6.34 -14.07
CA GLY A 348 -19.84 5.34 -14.41
C GLY A 348 -19.25 3.96 -14.75
N PRO A 349 -20.08 2.89 -14.70
CA PRO A 349 -19.59 1.52 -14.76
C PRO A 349 -18.92 1.16 -16.09
N LEU A 350 -19.44 1.64 -17.23
CA LEU A 350 -18.90 1.24 -18.54
C LEU A 350 -17.62 2.00 -18.92
N ALA A 351 -17.23 3.04 -18.18
CA ALA A 351 -16.01 3.80 -18.44
C ALA A 351 -14.73 2.97 -18.29
N MET A 352 -14.78 1.82 -17.59
CA MET A 352 -13.65 0.91 -17.50
C MET A 352 -13.31 0.22 -18.84
N LEU A 353 -14.29 0.13 -19.76
CA LEU A 353 -14.12 -0.59 -21.03
C LEU A 353 -13.21 0.19 -22.00
N PRO A 354 -12.38 -0.52 -22.79
CA PRO A 354 -11.55 0.11 -23.82
C PRO A 354 -12.36 0.98 -24.80
N GLY A 355 -11.92 2.23 -24.97
CA GLY A 355 -12.49 3.18 -25.92
C GLY A 355 -13.77 3.89 -25.46
N VAL A 356 -14.23 3.65 -24.24
CA VAL A 356 -15.36 4.39 -23.65
C VAL A 356 -14.85 5.65 -22.96
N GLU A 357 -15.35 6.80 -23.41
CA GLU A 357 -15.05 8.11 -22.84
C GLU A 357 -15.95 8.41 -21.63
N PRO A 358 -15.41 8.77 -20.45
CA PRO A 358 -16.21 9.02 -19.25
C PRO A 358 -17.31 10.08 -19.38
N PRO A 359 -17.14 11.20 -20.10
CA PRO A 359 -18.21 12.17 -20.29
C PRO A 359 -19.46 11.58 -20.98
N ARG A 360 -19.26 10.65 -21.92
CA ARG A 360 -20.38 9.99 -22.62
C ARG A 360 -21.12 9.01 -21.73
N GLU A 361 -20.40 8.28 -20.89
CA GLU A 361 -21.00 7.37 -19.93
C GLU A 361 -21.80 8.15 -18.87
N ARG A 362 -21.27 9.26 -18.36
CA ARG A 362 -22.01 10.17 -17.47
C ARG A 362 -23.28 10.70 -18.14
N GLN A 363 -23.18 11.10 -19.41
CA GLN A 363 -24.35 11.56 -20.16
C GLN A 363 -25.40 10.45 -20.31
N ARG A 364 -24.99 9.21 -20.61
CA ARG A 364 -25.88 8.03 -20.70
C ARG A 364 -26.65 7.81 -19.40
N LEU A 365 -25.96 7.90 -18.26
CA LEU A 365 -26.58 7.74 -16.95
C LEU A 365 -27.58 8.87 -16.63
N SER A 366 -27.24 10.11 -16.99
CA SER A 366 -28.10 11.29 -16.73
C SER A 366 -29.34 11.37 -17.63
N ASN A 367 -29.25 10.91 -18.88
CA ASN A 367 -30.32 11.06 -19.88
C ASN A 367 -31.48 10.07 -19.69
N SER A 368 -31.29 8.99 -18.92
CA SER A 368 -32.31 7.97 -18.68
C SER A 368 -32.71 7.96 -17.21
N LYS A 369 -34.01 7.98 -16.92
CA LYS A 369 -34.53 7.74 -15.56
C LYS A 369 -34.17 6.34 -15.04
N ASN A 370 -33.84 5.40 -15.93
CA ASN A 370 -33.49 4.02 -15.58
C ASN A 370 -32.45 3.49 -16.58
N PRO A 371 -31.18 3.93 -16.51
CA PRO A 371 -30.16 3.53 -17.47
C PRO A 371 -29.84 2.04 -17.30
N LYS A 372 -29.95 1.23 -18.35
CA LYS A 372 -29.51 -0.16 -18.35
C LYS A 372 -28.23 -0.28 -19.17
N PRO A 373 -27.15 -0.92 -18.67
CA PRO A 373 -26.94 -1.36 -17.29
C PRO A 373 -26.64 -0.18 -16.34
N LYS A 374 -27.04 -0.30 -15.07
CA LYS A 374 -26.75 0.66 -13.98
C LYS A 374 -25.41 0.44 -13.32
N ASN A 375 -25.01 -0.82 -13.19
CA ASN A 375 -23.78 -1.25 -12.53
C ASN A 375 -23.10 -2.34 -13.37
N LEU A 376 -21.90 -2.75 -12.95
CA LEU A 376 -21.13 -3.75 -13.67
C LEU A 376 -21.77 -5.15 -13.62
N VAL A 377 -22.51 -5.47 -12.55
CA VAL A 377 -23.22 -6.76 -12.44
C VAL A 377 -24.29 -6.89 -13.54
N GLU A 378 -25.10 -5.86 -13.74
CA GLU A 378 -26.06 -5.78 -14.85
C GLU A 378 -25.35 -5.79 -16.21
N ALA A 379 -24.21 -5.11 -16.34
CA ALA A 379 -23.45 -5.08 -17.60
C ALA A 379 -23.00 -6.48 -18.02
N THR A 380 -22.57 -7.32 -17.07
CA THR A 380 -22.15 -8.70 -17.37
C THR A 380 -23.30 -9.62 -17.75
N THR A 381 -24.52 -9.33 -17.32
CA THR A 381 -25.71 -10.17 -17.56
C THR A 381 -26.56 -9.66 -18.73
N THR A 382 -26.28 -8.46 -19.24
CA THR A 382 -26.97 -7.86 -20.39
C THR A 382 -26.76 -8.70 -21.65
N PRO A 383 -27.82 -9.01 -22.43
CA PRO A 383 -27.69 -9.73 -23.69
C PRO A 383 -26.73 -9.04 -24.66
N ARG A 384 -25.88 -9.84 -25.33
CA ARG A 384 -24.83 -9.31 -26.22
C ARG A 384 -25.35 -8.32 -27.26
N LYS A 385 -26.48 -8.61 -27.91
CA LYS A 385 -27.09 -7.72 -28.93
C LYS A 385 -27.48 -6.35 -28.35
N GLU A 386 -27.99 -6.33 -27.12
CA GLU A 386 -28.36 -5.10 -26.44
C GLU A 386 -27.10 -4.31 -26.06
N MET A 387 -26.07 -4.99 -25.55
CA MET A 387 -24.78 -4.37 -25.23
C MET A 387 -24.09 -3.80 -26.48
N GLU A 388 -24.14 -4.48 -27.63
CA GLU A 388 -23.63 -3.97 -28.92
C GLU A 388 -24.35 -2.67 -29.32
N ILE A 389 -25.67 -2.60 -29.14
CA ILE A 389 -26.46 -1.39 -29.41
C ILE A 389 -26.07 -0.26 -28.46
N ILE A 390 -25.88 -0.54 -27.17
CA ILE A 390 -25.48 0.46 -26.17
C ILE A 390 -24.08 1.01 -26.49
N LEU A 391 -23.10 0.12 -26.71
CA LEU A 391 -21.73 0.49 -27.05
C LEU A 391 -21.68 1.35 -28.32
N HIS A 392 -22.43 0.96 -29.36
CA HIS A 392 -22.44 1.67 -30.63
C HIS A 392 -23.25 2.98 -30.57
N LYS A 393 -24.51 2.94 -30.15
CA LYS A 393 -25.43 4.08 -30.27
C LYS A 393 -25.32 5.09 -29.13
N GLN A 394 -25.07 4.62 -27.90
CA GLN A 394 -25.04 5.50 -26.72
C GLN A 394 -23.61 5.94 -26.39
N LEU A 395 -22.63 5.03 -26.53
CA LEU A 395 -21.23 5.32 -26.21
C LEU A 395 -20.38 5.67 -27.43
N SER A 396 -20.94 5.54 -28.64
CA SER A 396 -20.28 5.88 -29.92
C SER A 396 -18.96 5.11 -30.11
N LEU A 397 -18.92 3.86 -29.65
CA LEU A 397 -17.78 2.95 -29.82
C LEU A 397 -17.84 2.30 -31.21
N ALA A 398 -16.76 2.44 -31.98
CA ALA A 398 -16.66 1.86 -33.32
C ALA A 398 -16.79 0.32 -33.28
N PRO A 399 -17.45 -0.31 -34.27
CA PRO A 399 -17.58 -1.78 -34.33
C PRO A 399 -16.23 -2.52 -34.27
N THR A 400 -15.15 -1.90 -34.75
CA THR A 400 -13.79 -2.45 -34.70
C THR A 400 -13.21 -2.53 -33.29
N GLN A 401 -13.67 -1.69 -32.36
CA GLN A 401 -13.20 -1.64 -30.97
C GLN A 401 -14.06 -2.50 -30.03
N GLN A 402 -15.29 -2.81 -30.41
CA GLN A 402 -16.22 -3.63 -29.62
C GLN A 402 -15.66 -4.99 -29.17
N PRO A 403 -14.89 -5.75 -29.99
CA PRO A 403 -14.32 -7.03 -29.53
C PRO A 403 -13.42 -6.89 -28.30
N ARG A 404 -12.68 -5.78 -28.17
CA ARG A 404 -11.83 -5.51 -27.00
C ARG A 404 -12.67 -5.20 -25.76
N ALA A 405 -13.76 -4.46 -25.93
CA ALA A 405 -14.73 -4.20 -24.87
C ALA A 405 -15.40 -5.50 -24.39
N PHE A 406 -15.81 -6.39 -25.30
CA PHE A 406 -16.36 -7.69 -24.92
C PHE A 406 -15.36 -8.60 -24.23
N LYS A 407 -14.07 -8.54 -24.63
CA LYS A 407 -13.01 -9.26 -23.92
C LYS A 407 -12.88 -8.77 -22.47
N ALA A 408 -12.87 -7.45 -22.25
CA ALA A 408 -12.86 -6.87 -20.91
C ALA A 408 -14.11 -7.26 -20.11
N LEU A 409 -15.31 -7.19 -20.70
CA LEU A 409 -16.56 -7.56 -20.07
C LEU A 409 -16.60 -9.05 -19.67
N SER A 410 -16.03 -9.93 -20.50
CA SER A 410 -15.95 -11.37 -20.21
C SER A 410 -15.01 -11.71 -19.04
N ALA A 411 -14.08 -10.81 -18.71
CA ALA A 411 -13.17 -10.97 -17.58
C ALA A 411 -13.87 -10.74 -16.23
N LEU A 412 -14.93 -9.93 -16.20
CA LEU A 412 -15.63 -9.57 -14.98
C LEU A 412 -16.31 -10.80 -14.33
N PRO A 413 -16.24 -10.97 -13.00
CA PRO A 413 -16.81 -12.10 -12.31
C PRO A 413 -18.35 -12.00 -12.19
N GLN A 414 -19.06 -13.03 -12.61
CA GLN A 414 -20.47 -13.20 -12.30
C GLN A 414 -20.59 -14.09 -11.05
N LEU A 415 -21.13 -13.56 -9.96
CA LEU A 415 -21.21 -14.31 -8.70
C LEU A 415 -22.64 -14.70 -8.35
N ARG A 416 -22.76 -15.84 -7.67
CA ARG A 416 -23.92 -16.23 -6.88
C ARG A 416 -23.51 -16.28 -5.42
N VAL A 417 -24.23 -15.55 -4.57
CA VAL A 417 -24.00 -15.49 -3.13
C VAL A 417 -25.15 -16.20 -2.44
N ASN A 418 -24.84 -17.17 -1.59
CA ASN A 418 -25.82 -17.85 -0.74
C ASN A 418 -25.39 -17.76 0.72
N ILE A 419 -26.35 -17.48 1.60
CA ILE A 419 -26.17 -17.52 3.06
C ILE A 419 -26.76 -18.82 3.59
N ASN A 420 -25.99 -19.52 4.42
CA ASN A 420 -26.39 -20.75 5.08
C ASN A 420 -26.07 -20.64 6.59
N ASP A 421 -26.65 -21.51 7.40
CA ASP A 421 -26.33 -21.69 8.83
C ASP A 421 -26.31 -20.38 9.64
N VAL A 422 -27.41 -19.62 9.59
CA VAL A 422 -27.55 -18.38 10.38
C VAL A 422 -27.81 -18.73 11.85
N THR A 423 -26.98 -18.18 12.73
CA THR A 423 -27.05 -18.37 14.19
C THR A 423 -26.83 -17.04 14.89
N ALA A 424 -27.17 -16.97 16.19
CA ALA A 424 -26.91 -15.77 17.00
C ALA A 424 -25.43 -15.34 17.04
N LEU A 425 -24.50 -16.28 16.82
CA LEU A 425 -23.06 -16.07 16.90
C LEU A 425 -22.38 -15.85 15.54
N GLY A 426 -23.10 -16.00 14.43
CA GLY A 426 -22.48 -15.99 13.11
C GLY A 426 -23.32 -16.58 11.98
N LEU A 427 -22.79 -16.47 10.77
CA LEU A 427 -23.41 -16.96 9.54
C LEU A 427 -22.35 -17.50 8.57
N ASN A 428 -22.74 -18.44 7.70
CA ASN A 428 -21.88 -18.97 6.65
C ASN A 428 -22.26 -18.37 5.29
N VAL A 429 -21.31 -17.75 4.60
CA VAL A 429 -21.51 -17.24 3.23
C VAL A 429 -20.77 -18.14 2.25
N SER A 430 -21.44 -18.52 1.18
CA SER A 430 -20.84 -19.20 0.03
C SER A 430 -20.95 -18.34 -1.22
N VAL A 431 -19.83 -18.14 -1.90
CA VAL A 431 -19.70 -17.32 -3.10
C VAL A 431 -19.21 -18.21 -4.24
N ALA A 432 -20.01 -18.34 -5.30
CA ALA A 432 -19.71 -19.16 -6.45
C ALA A 432 -19.56 -18.31 -7.72
N ARG A 433 -18.47 -18.49 -8.46
CA ARG A 433 -18.28 -17.83 -9.77
C ARG A 433 -19.03 -18.61 -10.86
N LEU A 434 -19.89 -17.93 -11.61
CA LEU A 434 -20.77 -18.52 -12.62
C LEU A 434 -20.15 -18.58 -14.02
N ASN A 435 -19.38 -17.55 -14.39
CA ASN A 435 -18.62 -17.51 -15.64
C ASN A 435 -17.20 -18.08 -15.44
N PRO A 436 -16.61 -18.73 -16.46
CA PRO A 436 -15.24 -19.24 -16.36
C PRO A 436 -14.23 -18.09 -16.23
N ALA A 437 -13.24 -18.25 -15.37
CA ALA A 437 -12.10 -17.35 -15.31
C ALA A 437 -11.27 -17.38 -16.61
N LEU A 438 -10.73 -16.24 -17.02
CA LEU A 438 -9.90 -16.14 -18.23
C LEU A 438 -8.50 -16.74 -18.05
N ASN A 439 -8.04 -16.87 -16.80
CA ASN A 439 -6.75 -17.41 -16.44
C ASN A 439 -6.82 -18.19 -15.11
N ARG A 440 -5.78 -18.98 -14.82
CA ARG A 440 -5.71 -19.83 -13.62
C ARG A 440 -5.44 -19.05 -12.33
N GLU A 441 -4.83 -17.88 -12.45
CA GLU A 441 -4.48 -16.99 -11.34
C GLU A 441 -5.61 -15.98 -11.05
N PHE A 442 -6.74 -16.09 -11.75
CA PHE A 442 -7.91 -15.22 -11.59
C PHE A 442 -7.54 -13.72 -11.65
N HIS A 443 -6.74 -13.34 -12.65
CA HIS A 443 -6.34 -11.95 -12.84
C HIS A 443 -7.53 -11.11 -13.23
N MET A 444 -7.69 -9.99 -12.53
CA MET A 444 -8.67 -8.98 -12.87
C MET A 444 -8.23 -8.17 -14.09
N TYR A 445 -9.20 -7.53 -14.74
CA TYR A 445 -8.96 -6.60 -15.83
C TYR A 445 -8.58 -5.22 -15.28
N ALA A 446 -7.28 -4.95 -15.17
CA ALA A 446 -6.71 -3.69 -14.70
C ALA A 446 -5.57 -3.22 -15.65
N PRO A 447 -5.88 -2.66 -16.83
CA PRO A 447 -4.87 -2.39 -17.87
C PRO A 447 -3.88 -1.25 -17.53
N ARG A 448 -4.23 -0.38 -16.57
CA ARG A 448 -3.42 0.78 -16.16
C ARG A 448 -2.71 0.58 -14.83
N PHE A 449 -2.99 -0.51 -14.12
CA PHE A 449 -2.30 -0.80 -12.88
C PHE A 449 -0.96 -1.49 -13.18
N PRO A 450 0.17 -1.06 -12.57
CA PRO A 450 1.50 -1.55 -12.95
C PRO A 450 1.71 -3.06 -12.79
N LYS A 451 1.12 -3.66 -11.77
CA LYS A 451 1.30 -5.08 -11.41
C LYS A 451 0.04 -5.90 -11.72
N PRO A 452 0.16 -7.18 -12.13
CA PRO A 452 -1.01 -8.05 -12.22
C PRO A 452 -1.76 -8.11 -10.88
N GLN A 453 -3.08 -7.94 -10.94
CA GLN A 453 -3.95 -8.02 -9.76
C GLN A 453 -4.85 -9.25 -9.90
N SER A 454 -5.07 -9.97 -8.81
CA SER A 454 -6.06 -11.05 -8.73
C SER A 454 -7.41 -10.52 -8.25
N GLU A 455 -8.49 -11.20 -8.62
CA GLU A 455 -9.82 -10.94 -8.10
C GLU A 455 -9.88 -11.18 -6.59
N GLY A 456 -10.25 -10.15 -5.83
CA GLY A 456 -10.58 -10.22 -4.42
C GLY A 456 -11.97 -9.64 -4.14
N PHE A 457 -12.55 -10.05 -3.01
CA PHE A 457 -13.85 -9.55 -2.56
C PHE A 457 -13.84 -9.28 -1.07
N PHE A 458 -14.55 -8.23 -0.66
CA PHE A 458 -14.87 -7.96 0.73
C PHE A 458 -16.27 -8.50 1.01
N LEU A 459 -16.38 -9.35 2.03
CA LEU A 459 -17.64 -9.71 2.65
C LEU A 459 -17.83 -8.79 3.86
N VAL A 460 -18.78 -7.87 3.75
CA VAL A 460 -19.12 -6.88 4.77
C VAL A 460 -20.48 -7.26 5.35
N VAL A 461 -20.53 -7.38 6.68
CA VAL A 461 -21.77 -7.52 7.44
C VAL A 461 -21.94 -6.26 8.27
N ALA A 462 -22.98 -5.51 8.00
CA ALA A 462 -23.27 -4.25 8.67
C ALA A 462 -24.70 -4.26 9.23
N ASP A 463 -24.93 -3.50 10.30
CA ASP A 463 -26.28 -3.27 10.79
C ASP A 463 -27.09 -2.48 9.73
N THR A 464 -28.39 -2.71 9.67
CA THR A 464 -29.30 -2.01 8.75
C THR A 464 -29.75 -0.65 9.28
N LYS A 465 -29.70 -0.45 10.60
CA LYS A 465 -30.19 0.76 11.29
C LYS A 465 -29.08 1.74 11.64
N THR A 466 -27.88 1.23 11.92
CA THR A 466 -26.71 2.03 12.31
C THR A 466 -25.63 1.96 11.22
N ASP A 467 -24.76 2.97 11.17
CA ASP A 467 -23.59 2.97 10.26
C ASP A 467 -22.44 2.11 10.81
N GLU A 468 -22.77 0.93 11.35
CA GLU A 468 -21.85 0.07 12.08
C GLU A 468 -21.47 -1.17 11.27
N VAL A 469 -20.17 -1.39 11.08
CA VAL A 469 -19.66 -2.67 10.55
C VAL A 469 -19.57 -3.68 11.68
N LEU A 470 -20.28 -4.79 11.56
CA LEU A 470 -20.26 -5.88 12.54
C LEU A 470 -19.14 -6.88 12.26
N ALA A 471 -18.85 -7.12 10.98
CA ALA A 471 -17.77 -7.99 10.55
C ALA A 471 -17.33 -7.67 9.12
N LEU A 472 -16.03 -7.73 8.87
CA LEU A 472 -15.43 -7.67 7.53
C LEU A 472 -14.53 -8.90 7.33
N LYS A 473 -14.64 -9.54 6.16
CA LYS A 473 -13.78 -10.67 5.79
C LYS A 473 -13.40 -10.61 4.33
N ARG A 474 -12.12 -10.84 4.03
CA ARG A 474 -11.62 -10.96 2.65
C ARG A 474 -11.92 -12.35 2.10
N ILE A 475 -12.36 -12.40 0.85
CA ILE A 475 -12.62 -13.62 0.09
C ILE A 475 -11.77 -13.56 -1.17
N SER A 476 -10.97 -14.60 -1.40
CA SER A 476 -10.18 -14.79 -2.60
C SER A 476 -10.39 -16.20 -3.16
N TRP A 477 -10.07 -16.37 -4.44
CA TRP A 477 -10.08 -17.70 -5.05
C TRP A 477 -8.85 -18.48 -4.66
N HIS A 478 -9.03 -19.75 -4.34
CA HIS A 478 -7.90 -20.64 -4.08
C HIS A 478 -7.13 -20.90 -5.38
N VAL A 479 -5.89 -20.42 -5.46
CA VAL A 479 -4.97 -20.73 -6.56
C VAL A 479 -4.25 -22.04 -6.22
N PRO A 480 -4.38 -23.11 -7.03
CA PRO A 480 -3.66 -24.36 -6.78
C PRO A 480 -2.15 -24.12 -6.78
N SER A 481 -1.43 -24.63 -5.76
CA SER A 481 0.03 -24.50 -5.70
C SER A 481 0.70 -25.25 -6.85
N GLN A 482 1.89 -24.78 -7.26
CA GLN A 482 2.66 -25.40 -8.33
C GLN A 482 3.01 -26.86 -7.97
N GLY A 483 2.42 -27.82 -8.68
CA GLY A 483 2.60 -29.26 -8.48
C GLY A 483 1.75 -30.10 -9.45
N LYS A 484 1.86 -31.43 -9.37
CA LYS A 484 1.15 -32.39 -10.26
C LYS A 484 -0.40 -32.30 -10.25
N GLN A 485 -0.99 -31.48 -9.37
CA GLN A 485 -2.42 -31.13 -9.33
C GLN A 485 -2.80 -29.91 -10.20
N ALA A 486 -1.84 -29.26 -10.88
CA ALA A 486 -2.06 -28.08 -11.72
C ALA A 486 -2.99 -28.30 -12.93
N SER A 487 -3.36 -29.55 -13.25
CA SER A 487 -4.28 -29.89 -14.35
C SER A 487 -5.77 -29.73 -14.00
N GLN A 488 -6.13 -29.45 -12.73
CA GLN A 488 -7.52 -29.38 -12.25
C GLN A 488 -7.90 -28.03 -11.61
N ALA A 489 -7.42 -26.90 -12.13
CA ALA A 489 -7.93 -25.60 -11.70
C ALA A 489 -9.40 -25.47 -12.17
N ASN A 490 -10.36 -25.52 -11.24
CA ASN A 490 -11.78 -25.34 -11.56
C ASN A 490 -12.00 -23.90 -12.05
N PRO A 491 -12.42 -23.69 -13.32
CA PRO A 491 -12.63 -22.35 -13.87
C PRO A 491 -13.79 -21.60 -13.21
N LYS A 492 -14.63 -22.31 -12.43
CA LYS A 492 -15.78 -21.79 -11.68
C LYS A 492 -15.62 -22.09 -10.18
N PRO A 493 -14.71 -21.37 -9.48
CA PRO A 493 -14.43 -21.63 -8.08
C PRO A 493 -15.62 -21.30 -7.16
N ILE A 494 -15.62 -21.93 -6.00
CA ILE A 494 -16.56 -21.66 -4.90
C ILE A 494 -15.73 -21.39 -3.64
N ALA A 495 -15.96 -20.25 -3.01
CA ALA A 495 -15.39 -19.89 -1.72
C ALA A 495 -16.46 -19.98 -0.63
N ARG A 496 -16.09 -20.49 0.55
CA ARG A 496 -16.96 -20.56 1.73
C ARG A 496 -16.29 -19.83 2.89
N SER A 497 -17.02 -18.92 3.51
CA SER A 497 -16.54 -18.11 4.63
C SER A 497 -17.51 -18.18 5.79
N LYS A 498 -17.02 -18.65 6.95
CA LYS A 498 -17.70 -18.50 8.23
C LYS A 498 -17.39 -17.12 8.80
N ILE A 499 -18.43 -16.39 9.19
CA ILE A 499 -18.35 -15.12 9.90
C ILE A 499 -18.81 -15.31 11.34
N ARG A 500 -18.03 -14.75 12.26
CA ARG A 500 -18.42 -14.60 13.66
C ARG A 500 -18.91 -13.18 13.86
N LEU A 501 -19.85 -13.05 14.76
CA LEU A 501 -20.58 -11.84 14.96
C LEU A 501 -20.57 -11.46 16.44
N PRO A 502 -20.52 -10.16 16.77
CA PRO A 502 -20.54 -9.72 18.16
C PRO A 502 -21.90 -10.10 18.79
N PRO A 503 -21.89 -10.49 20.08
CA PRO A 503 -23.10 -10.87 20.79
C PRO A 503 -24.07 -9.69 20.86
N ALA A 504 -25.36 -9.97 20.67
CA ALA A 504 -26.43 -8.98 20.72
C ALA A 504 -27.49 -9.40 21.74
N ASN A 505 -28.11 -8.43 22.41
CA ASN A 505 -29.13 -8.68 23.46
C ASN A 505 -30.50 -9.07 22.89
N GLY A 506 -30.65 -9.21 21.58
CA GLY A 506 -31.90 -9.55 20.91
C GLY A 506 -31.72 -9.85 19.43
N GLU A 507 -32.84 -10.02 18.73
CA GLU A 507 -32.88 -10.18 17.28
C GLU A 507 -32.35 -8.91 16.59
N ARG A 508 -31.58 -9.10 15.52
CA ARG A 508 -31.09 -7.97 14.71
C ARG A 508 -31.17 -8.28 13.23
N MET A 509 -31.36 -7.23 12.45
CA MET A 509 -31.40 -7.27 11.00
C MET A 509 -30.08 -6.77 10.46
N VAL A 510 -29.36 -7.62 9.73
CA VAL A 510 -28.08 -7.26 9.14
C VAL A 510 -28.17 -7.23 7.62
N SER A 511 -27.36 -6.37 7.02
CA SER A 511 -27.09 -6.38 5.59
C SER A 511 -25.81 -7.15 5.32
N VAL A 512 -25.85 -8.08 4.34
CA VAL A 512 -24.68 -8.82 3.89
C VAL A 512 -24.33 -8.37 2.48
N LYS A 513 -23.12 -7.83 2.31
CA LYS A 513 -22.63 -7.31 1.04
C LYS A 513 -21.35 -8.03 0.63
N ILE A 514 -21.30 -8.47 -0.62
CA ILE A 514 -20.06 -8.86 -1.28
C ILE A 514 -19.66 -7.72 -2.21
N VAL A 515 -18.50 -7.13 -1.98
CA VAL A 515 -17.98 -5.98 -2.75
C VAL A 515 -16.69 -6.42 -3.45
N SER A 516 -16.58 -6.18 -4.75
CA SER A 516 -15.30 -6.42 -5.45
C SER A 516 -14.21 -5.49 -4.92
N ASP A 517 -12.98 -5.96 -4.78
CA ASP A 517 -11.87 -5.09 -4.37
C ASP A 517 -11.29 -4.25 -5.52
N GLY A 518 -11.67 -4.52 -6.77
CA GLY A 518 -11.04 -3.93 -7.96
C GLY A 518 -11.99 -3.30 -8.98
N TYR A 519 -13.29 -3.58 -8.91
CA TYR A 519 -14.27 -3.05 -9.85
C TYR A 519 -15.27 -2.11 -9.16
N ILE A 520 -15.34 -0.88 -9.64
CA ILE A 520 -16.17 0.18 -9.05
C ILE A 520 -17.65 -0.18 -9.14
N GLY A 521 -18.34 -0.15 -8.00
CA GLY A 521 -19.79 -0.40 -7.89
C GLY A 521 -20.20 -1.84 -8.26
N MET A 522 -19.26 -2.79 -8.23
CA MET A 522 -19.56 -4.20 -8.46
C MET A 522 -19.84 -4.92 -7.14
N GLU A 523 -21.12 -4.96 -6.77
CA GLU A 523 -21.59 -5.41 -5.47
C GLU A 523 -22.76 -6.39 -5.58
N TRP A 524 -22.84 -7.31 -4.62
CA TRP A 524 -23.96 -8.23 -4.45
C TRP A 524 -24.52 -8.08 -3.04
N HIS A 525 -25.80 -7.73 -2.96
CA HIS A 525 -26.48 -7.44 -1.71
C HIS A 525 -27.46 -8.56 -1.36
N ILE A 526 -27.46 -8.93 -0.08
CA ILE A 526 -28.55 -9.69 0.54
C ILE A 526 -28.98 -8.84 1.73
N GLU A 527 -30.10 -8.14 1.55
CA GLU A 527 -30.70 -7.29 2.57
C GLU A 527 -31.53 -8.13 3.54
N ASP A 528 -31.78 -7.56 4.71
CA ASP A 528 -32.73 -8.08 5.70
C ASP A 528 -32.47 -9.52 6.17
N VAL A 529 -31.20 -9.83 6.46
CA VAL A 529 -30.84 -11.13 7.06
C VAL A 529 -31.14 -11.08 8.56
N GLU A 530 -32.17 -11.83 8.97
CA GLU A 530 -32.59 -11.94 10.36
C GLU A 530 -31.61 -12.82 11.16
N ILE A 531 -31.02 -12.24 12.20
CA ILE A 531 -30.15 -12.94 13.14
C ILE A 531 -30.94 -13.23 14.41
N PRO A 532 -31.11 -14.51 14.79
CA PRO A 532 -31.87 -14.87 15.97
C PRO A 532 -31.17 -14.42 17.25
N ALA A 533 -31.94 -14.14 18.29
CA ALA A 533 -31.41 -13.82 19.62
C ALA A 533 -30.57 -14.99 20.19
N PRO A 534 -29.53 -14.71 20.99
CA PRO A 534 -28.80 -15.77 21.68
C PRO A 534 -29.74 -16.52 22.65
N PRO A 535 -29.58 -17.85 22.79
CA PRO A 535 -30.42 -18.64 23.68
C PRO A 535 -30.27 -18.15 25.12
N MET A 536 -31.38 -17.77 25.76
CA MET A 536 -31.40 -17.43 27.19
C MET A 536 -31.18 -18.71 28.01
N VAL A 537 -30.10 -18.77 28.78
CA VAL A 537 -29.93 -19.81 29.81
C VAL A 537 -30.85 -19.44 30.97
N ILE A 538 -32.00 -20.10 31.06
CA ILE A 538 -32.85 -20.03 32.25
C ILE A 538 -32.17 -20.90 33.31
N ASP A 539 -31.54 -20.27 34.30
CA ASP A 539 -31.01 -20.97 35.45
C ASP A 539 -32.20 -21.42 36.33
N ASP A 540 -32.57 -22.70 36.24
CA ASP A 540 -33.67 -23.33 37.00
C ASP A 540 -33.28 -23.54 38.48
N GLY A 541 -32.71 -22.51 39.09
CA GLY A 541 -32.11 -22.52 40.42
C GLY A 541 -33.04 -22.09 41.55
N LEU A 542 -34.37 -22.27 41.48
CA LEU A 542 -35.29 -21.94 42.59
C LEU A 542 -36.56 -22.82 42.63
N LYS A 543 -36.39 -24.14 42.71
CA LYS A 543 -37.44 -25.06 43.20
C LYS A 543 -36.88 -26.10 44.15
N LYS A 544 -36.50 -25.68 45.36
CA LYS A 544 -36.43 -26.56 46.56
C LYS A 544 -36.21 -25.71 47.81
N LYS A 545 -37.31 -25.29 48.44
CA LYS A 545 -37.50 -25.11 49.90
C LYS A 545 -38.87 -24.49 50.17
N GLN A 546 -39.88 -25.34 50.27
CA GLN A 546 -41.01 -25.24 51.20
C GLN A 546 -41.75 -26.58 51.14
N GLY A 547 -41.58 -27.35 52.21
CA GLY A 547 -42.10 -28.69 52.44
C GLY A 547 -41.66 -29.10 53.82
#